data_AF-L5LL31-F1
#
_entry.id   AF-L5LL31-F1
#
_cell.length_a   1.000
_cell.length_b   1.000
_cell.length_c   1.000
_cell.angle_alpha   90.00
_cell.angle_beta   90.00
_cell.angle_gamma   90.00
#
_symmetry.space_group_name_H-M   'P 1'
#
loop_
_entity.id
_entity.type
_entity.pdbx_description
1 polymer ?
#
loop_
_entity_poly.entity_id
_entity_poly.type
_entity_poly.pdbx_seq_one_letter_code
_entity_poly.pdbx_strand_id
1 'polypeptide(L)'
;MDDREDLVYQAKLAEQAERYDGVASAAPKLDGSLEVQWHRWKATHGKVYGPNEEGWMRTVWEKNKKMVDLHNQEYKLGSKNYTLGMNAFSDMINEEFTQRGRERDRELETSISRLLHISHWGCACSPEMVESMKKVAGMDVELTVEERNLLSVAYKNVIGARRASWRIISSIEQKEENKGGEDKLKMIREYRQMVETELKLICCDILDVLDKHLIPAANTGESKVFYYKMKGDYHRYLAEFATGNDRKEAAENSLVAYKAASDIAMTELPPTHPIRLGLALNFSVFYYEILNSPDRACRLAKAAFDDAIAELDTLSEESYKDSTLIMQLLRDNLTLWTSDMQGDGEEQNKEALQDVEDENQ
;
A
#
# COMPACT_ATOMS: atom_id res chain seq x y z
N MET A 1 35.49 28.54 2.83
CA MET A 1 36.46 27.44 3.00
C MET A 1 35.98 26.16 2.32
N ASP A 2 34.74 26.08 1.84
CA ASP A 2 34.21 24.89 1.13
C ASP A 2 34.64 24.75 -0.33
N ASP A 3 34.74 25.84 -1.12
CA ASP A 3 35.02 25.70 -2.56
C ASP A 3 36.41 25.12 -2.89
N ARG A 4 37.39 25.26 -1.99
CA ARG A 4 38.74 24.74 -2.24
C ARG A 4 38.85 23.24 -1.95
N GLU A 5 38.12 22.74 -0.96
CA GLU A 5 38.07 21.30 -0.68
C GLU A 5 37.21 20.58 -1.72
N ASP A 6 36.12 21.20 -2.18
CA ASP A 6 35.31 20.68 -3.29
C ASP A 6 36.09 20.68 -4.61
N LEU A 7 36.85 21.73 -4.94
CA LEU A 7 37.68 21.74 -6.15
C LEU A 7 38.85 20.74 -6.07
N VAL A 8 39.42 20.50 -4.90
CA VAL A 8 40.46 19.46 -4.69
C VAL A 8 39.85 18.06 -4.71
N TYR A 9 38.62 17.90 -4.24
CA TYR A 9 37.88 16.64 -4.31
C TYR A 9 37.45 16.31 -5.75
N GLN A 10 36.97 17.30 -6.50
CA GLN A 10 36.68 17.19 -7.93
C GLN A 10 37.96 16.98 -8.75
N ALA A 11 39.09 17.60 -8.38
CA ALA A 11 40.39 17.34 -9.02
C ALA A 11 40.94 15.93 -8.71
N LYS A 12 40.69 15.39 -7.51
CA LYS A 12 41.04 14.00 -7.16
C LYS A 12 40.13 12.97 -7.85
N LEU A 13 38.85 13.31 -8.04
CA LEU A 13 37.92 12.53 -8.86
C LEU A 13 38.32 12.57 -10.35
N ALA A 14 38.78 13.72 -10.85
CA ALA A 14 39.34 13.86 -12.19
C ALA A 14 40.69 13.13 -12.34
N GLU A 15 41.57 13.12 -11.33
CA GLU A 15 42.83 12.36 -11.32
C GLU A 15 42.59 10.83 -11.27
N GLN A 16 41.49 10.38 -10.67
CA GLN A 16 41.05 8.98 -10.71
C GLN A 16 40.34 8.62 -12.02
N ALA A 17 39.71 9.59 -12.70
CA ALA A 17 39.11 9.41 -14.02
C ALA A 17 40.12 9.52 -15.18
N GLU A 18 41.20 10.30 -15.02
CA GLU A 18 42.25 10.50 -16.02
C GLU A 18 43.36 9.43 -15.96
N ARG A 19 43.25 8.43 -15.08
CA ARG A 19 44.13 7.26 -15.10
C ARG A 19 43.65 6.13 -16.02
N TYR A 20 42.78 6.43 -16.96
CA TYR A 20 42.51 5.59 -18.14
C TYR A 20 42.17 6.43 -19.38
N ASP A 21 42.82 7.58 -19.57
CA ASP A 21 42.92 8.20 -20.89
C ASP A 21 44.39 8.34 -21.26
N GLY A 22 44.88 7.35 -22.02
CA GLY A 22 46.29 7.30 -22.33
C GLY A 22 46.82 6.00 -22.90
N VAL A 23 46.04 5.23 -23.68
CA VAL A 23 46.57 4.58 -24.89
C VAL A 23 45.41 4.38 -25.87
N ALA A 24 45.31 5.23 -26.89
CA ALA A 24 44.73 4.81 -28.16
C ALA A 24 45.67 3.75 -28.74
N SER A 25 45.47 2.47 -28.39
CA SER A 25 46.09 1.32 -29.05
C SER A 25 45.38 0.02 -28.66
N ALA A 26 44.72 -0.55 -29.65
CA ALA A 26 44.08 -1.88 -29.69
C ALA A 26 42.84 -2.09 -28.79
N ALA A 27 41.80 -2.66 -29.39
CA ALA A 27 40.66 -3.24 -28.67
C ALA A 27 41.16 -4.17 -27.54
N PRO A 28 40.49 -4.21 -26.38
CA PRO A 28 40.83 -5.13 -25.30
C PRO A 28 40.96 -6.55 -25.86
N LYS A 29 42.10 -7.21 -25.63
CA LYS A 29 42.30 -8.60 -26.05
C LYS A 29 41.42 -9.50 -25.19
N LEU A 30 40.22 -9.75 -25.68
CA LEU A 30 39.28 -10.70 -25.11
C LEU A 30 39.89 -12.10 -25.18
N ASP A 31 39.74 -12.85 -24.10
CA ASP A 31 40.20 -14.23 -24.08
C ASP A 31 39.21 -15.08 -24.89
N GLY A 32 39.61 -15.45 -26.11
CA GLY A 32 38.81 -16.28 -27.00
C GLY A 32 38.47 -17.66 -26.41
N SER A 33 39.21 -18.14 -25.40
CA SER A 33 38.91 -19.39 -24.70
C SER A 33 37.66 -19.29 -23.81
N LEU A 34 37.26 -18.07 -23.43
CA LEU A 34 36.12 -17.81 -22.56
C LEU A 34 34.84 -17.45 -23.33
N GLU A 35 34.90 -17.38 -24.66
CA GLU A 35 33.77 -17.01 -25.53
C GLU A 35 32.53 -17.88 -25.27
N VAL A 36 32.73 -19.19 -25.25
CA VAL A 36 31.65 -20.17 -25.02
C VAL A 36 31.03 -19.99 -23.62
N GLN A 37 31.85 -19.67 -22.62
CA GLN A 37 31.38 -19.47 -21.25
C GLN A 37 30.65 -18.14 -21.07
N TRP A 38 31.11 -17.09 -21.76
CA TRP A 38 30.44 -15.79 -21.81
C TRP A 38 29.05 -15.90 -22.44
N HIS A 39 28.94 -16.51 -23.62
CA HIS A 39 27.64 -16.72 -24.27
C HIS A 39 26.71 -17.60 -23.45
N ARG A 40 27.22 -18.68 -22.84
CA ARG A 40 26.43 -19.53 -21.95
C ARG A 40 25.92 -18.77 -20.74
N TRP A 41 26.76 -17.96 -20.09
CA TRP A 41 26.37 -17.14 -18.94
C TRP A 41 25.31 -16.09 -19.34
N LYS A 42 25.49 -15.40 -20.47
CA LYS A 42 24.48 -14.46 -21.00
C LYS A 42 23.15 -15.13 -21.27
N ALA A 43 23.15 -16.30 -21.91
CA ALA A 43 21.94 -17.07 -22.17
C ALA A 43 21.25 -17.54 -20.89
N THR A 44 22.03 -17.97 -19.89
CA THR A 44 21.51 -18.44 -18.60
C THR A 44 20.84 -17.32 -17.80
N HIS A 45 21.32 -16.07 -17.96
CA HIS A 45 20.83 -14.91 -17.20
C HIS A 45 20.06 -13.88 -18.05
N GLY A 46 19.68 -14.24 -19.27
CA GLY A 46 18.87 -13.38 -20.16
C GLY A 46 19.52 -12.04 -20.52
N LYS A 47 20.86 -11.97 -20.61
CA LYS A 47 21.59 -10.72 -20.83
C LYS A 47 21.70 -10.37 -22.32
N VAL A 48 21.32 -9.15 -22.66
CA VAL A 48 21.45 -8.55 -24.00
C VAL A 48 22.16 -7.21 -23.85
N TYR A 49 23.21 -6.98 -24.64
CA TYR A 49 24.03 -5.76 -24.56
C TYR A 49 24.08 -5.06 -25.91
N GLY A 50 24.23 -3.74 -25.89
CA GLY A 50 24.50 -2.97 -27.10
C GLY A 50 25.94 -3.18 -27.62
N PRO A 51 26.19 -2.90 -28.92
CA PRO A 51 27.51 -3.09 -29.56
C PRO A 51 28.66 -2.37 -28.85
N ASN A 52 28.37 -1.24 -28.20
CA ASN A 52 29.36 -0.39 -27.54
C ASN A 52 29.58 -0.76 -26.07
N GLU A 53 28.71 -1.56 -25.47
CA GLU A 53 28.72 -1.90 -24.04
C GLU A 53 29.24 -3.31 -23.79
N GLU A 54 29.03 -4.23 -24.75
CA GLU A 54 29.34 -5.65 -24.59
C GLU A 54 30.81 -5.90 -24.28
N GLY A 55 31.73 -5.17 -24.91
CA GLY A 55 33.16 -5.32 -24.65
C GLY A 55 33.55 -4.95 -23.22
N TRP A 56 32.92 -3.91 -22.67
CA TRP A 56 33.16 -3.48 -21.29
C TRP A 56 32.55 -4.45 -20.27
N MET A 57 31.28 -4.84 -20.47
CA MET A 57 30.58 -5.83 -19.63
C MET A 57 31.32 -7.17 -19.60
N ARG A 58 31.83 -7.62 -20.75
CA ARG A 58 32.66 -8.83 -20.84
C ARG A 58 33.96 -8.70 -20.06
N THR A 59 34.61 -7.53 -20.12
CA THR A 59 35.85 -7.30 -19.38
C THR A 59 35.64 -7.38 -17.86
N VAL A 60 34.53 -6.82 -17.36
CA VAL A 60 34.16 -6.91 -15.93
C VAL A 60 33.85 -8.36 -15.56
N TRP A 61 33.12 -9.08 -16.41
CA TRP A 61 32.81 -10.50 -16.21
C TRP A 61 34.05 -11.39 -16.16
N GLU A 62 35.02 -11.20 -17.06
CA GLU A 62 36.27 -11.96 -17.06
C GLU A 62 37.10 -11.70 -15.79
N LYS A 63 37.12 -10.46 -15.29
CA LYS A 63 37.78 -10.12 -14.02
C LYS A 63 37.10 -10.79 -12.83
N ASN A 64 35.78 -10.73 -12.75
CA ASN A 64 35.01 -11.36 -11.67
C ASN A 64 35.15 -12.88 -11.71
N LYS A 65 35.17 -13.48 -12.90
CA LYS A 65 35.42 -14.91 -13.09
C LYS A 65 36.78 -15.34 -12.54
N LYS A 66 37.84 -14.58 -12.86
CA LYS A 66 39.19 -14.85 -12.32
C LYS A 66 39.24 -14.76 -10.81
N MET A 67 38.53 -13.80 -10.22
CA MET A 67 38.43 -13.67 -8.76
C MET A 67 37.73 -14.89 -8.14
N VAL A 68 36.61 -15.33 -8.72
CA VAL A 68 35.88 -16.54 -8.28
C VAL A 68 36.76 -17.79 -8.40
N ASP A 69 37.45 -17.95 -9.53
CA ASP A 69 38.33 -19.10 -9.77
C ASP A 69 39.50 -19.14 -8.78
N LEU A 70 40.11 -17.99 -8.50
CA LEU A 70 41.20 -17.86 -7.53
C LEU A 70 40.72 -18.18 -6.10
N HIS A 71 39.57 -17.62 -5.69
CA HIS A 71 38.97 -17.92 -4.39
C HIS A 71 38.69 -19.42 -4.22
N ASN A 72 38.14 -20.05 -5.27
CA ASN A 72 37.83 -21.48 -5.26
C ASN A 72 39.09 -22.36 -5.27
N GLN A 73 40.22 -21.87 -5.78
CA GLN A 73 41.52 -22.53 -5.62
C GLN A 73 42.02 -22.44 -4.18
N GLU A 74 41.91 -21.27 -3.54
CA GLU A 74 42.27 -21.09 -2.12
C GLU A 74 41.40 -21.96 -1.21
N TYR A 75 40.11 -22.14 -1.52
CA TYR A 75 39.23 -23.09 -0.85
C TYR A 75 39.75 -24.53 -0.94
N LYS A 76 40.18 -24.98 -2.13
CA LYS A 76 40.76 -26.32 -2.33
C LYS A 76 42.05 -26.53 -1.55
N LEU A 77 42.79 -25.46 -1.30
CA LEU A 77 44.01 -25.47 -0.48
C LEU A 77 43.72 -25.36 1.04
N GLY A 78 42.45 -25.26 1.45
CA GLY A 78 42.01 -25.15 2.84
C GLY A 78 42.11 -23.76 3.45
N SER A 79 42.50 -22.74 2.67
CA SER A 79 42.64 -21.34 3.13
C SER A 79 41.31 -20.59 3.19
N LYS A 80 40.25 -21.10 2.55
CA LYS A 80 38.88 -20.57 2.60
C LYS A 80 37.92 -21.70 2.98
N ASN A 81 36.81 -21.36 3.61
CA ASN A 81 35.79 -22.30 4.08
C ASN A 81 34.51 -22.31 3.23
N TYR A 82 34.45 -21.53 2.16
CA TYR A 82 33.34 -21.50 1.21
C TYR A 82 33.86 -21.38 -0.23
N THR A 83 32.95 -21.62 -1.18
CA THR A 83 33.19 -21.42 -2.62
C THR A 83 32.33 -20.28 -3.14
N LEU A 84 32.81 -19.60 -4.17
CA LEU A 84 32.08 -18.57 -4.90
C LEU A 84 31.59 -19.10 -6.25
N GLY A 85 30.53 -18.48 -6.78
CA GLY A 85 29.97 -18.80 -8.09
C GLY A 85 29.64 -17.54 -8.89
N MET A 86 29.64 -17.68 -10.21
CA MET A 86 29.17 -16.62 -11.12
C MET A 86 27.64 -16.54 -11.03
N ASN A 87 27.10 -15.32 -10.94
CA ASN A 87 25.67 -15.05 -10.83
C ASN A 87 25.23 -14.00 -11.87
N ALA A 88 23.96 -13.58 -11.84
CA ALA A 88 23.41 -12.63 -12.81
C ALA A 88 24.02 -11.21 -12.74
N PHE A 89 24.83 -10.91 -11.72
CA PHE A 89 25.49 -9.62 -11.51
C PHE A 89 27.01 -9.70 -11.74
N SER A 90 27.51 -10.82 -12.26
CA SER A 90 28.93 -11.00 -12.49
C SER A 90 29.52 -10.10 -13.57
N ASP A 91 28.69 -9.38 -14.33
CA ASP A 91 29.06 -8.31 -15.25
C ASP A 91 29.20 -6.92 -14.59
N MET A 92 29.00 -6.82 -13.26
CA MET A 92 28.99 -5.56 -12.52
C MET A 92 30.21 -5.42 -11.60
N ILE A 93 30.63 -4.18 -11.35
CA ILE A 93 31.76 -3.89 -10.44
C ILE A 93 31.27 -3.93 -8.99
N ASN A 94 32.08 -4.48 -8.07
CA ASN A 94 31.69 -4.72 -6.68
C ASN A 94 31.27 -3.45 -5.93
N GLU A 95 31.85 -2.29 -6.28
CA GLU A 95 31.46 -0.98 -5.75
C GLU A 95 30.03 -0.60 -6.17
N GLU A 96 29.68 -0.76 -7.45
CA GLU A 96 28.33 -0.50 -7.97
C GLU A 96 27.29 -1.45 -7.35
N PHE A 97 27.65 -2.73 -7.16
CA PHE A 97 26.78 -3.71 -6.50
C PHE A 97 26.51 -3.31 -5.03
N THR A 98 27.55 -2.90 -4.31
CA THR A 98 27.45 -2.45 -2.91
C THR A 98 26.71 -1.12 -2.80
N GLN A 99 26.86 -0.24 -3.79
CA GLN A 99 26.15 1.04 -3.86
C GLN A 99 24.65 0.85 -4.11
N ARG A 100 24.26 -0.03 -5.05
CA ARG A 100 22.86 -0.45 -5.25
C ARG A 100 22.25 -1.13 -4.03
N GLY A 101 23.03 -1.84 -3.22
CA GLY A 101 22.59 -2.36 -1.92
C GLY A 101 22.25 -1.22 -0.95
N ARG A 102 23.20 -0.29 -0.77
CA ARG A 102 23.06 0.87 0.13
C ARG A 102 21.97 1.85 -0.31
N GLU A 103 21.76 2.05 -1.61
CA GLU A 103 20.68 2.88 -2.15
C GLU A 103 19.31 2.29 -1.86
N ARG A 104 19.14 0.98 -1.99
CA ARG A 104 17.87 0.30 -1.62
C ARG A 104 17.57 0.39 -0.13
N ASP A 105 18.58 0.19 0.73
CA ASP A 105 18.40 0.34 2.17
C ASP A 105 18.08 1.81 2.55
N ARG A 106 18.73 2.78 1.89
CA ARG A 106 18.48 4.22 2.07
C ARG A 106 17.10 4.64 1.55
N GLU A 107 16.60 4.04 0.47
CA GLU A 107 15.23 4.24 -0.02
C GLU A 107 14.18 3.71 0.96
N LEU A 108 14.45 2.56 1.61
CA LEU A 108 13.57 2.01 2.64
C LEU A 108 13.55 2.92 3.88
N GLU A 109 14.71 3.36 4.36
CA GLU A 109 14.83 4.30 5.49
C GLU A 109 14.22 5.67 5.17
N THR A 110 14.39 6.18 3.95
CA THR A 110 13.80 7.44 3.50
C THR A 110 12.28 7.32 3.36
N SER A 111 11.78 6.15 2.92
CA SER A 111 10.35 5.87 2.86
C SER A 111 9.77 5.82 4.27
N ILE A 112 10.39 5.09 5.20
CA ILE A 112 9.97 5.03 6.61
C ILE A 112 10.05 6.42 7.27
N SER A 113 11.11 7.19 7.04
CA SER A 113 11.25 8.55 7.57
C SER A 113 10.22 9.53 6.99
N ARG A 114 9.94 9.49 5.68
CA ARG A 114 8.86 10.30 5.07
C ARG A 114 7.50 9.91 5.64
N LEU A 115 7.29 8.63 5.96
CA LEU A 115 6.03 8.15 6.53
C LEU A 115 5.85 8.56 7.98
N LEU A 116 6.92 8.49 8.78
CA LEU A 116 6.94 9.08 10.12
C LEU A 116 6.64 10.57 10.03
N HIS A 117 7.23 11.29 9.07
CA HIS A 117 6.99 12.71 8.87
C HIS A 117 5.55 13.03 8.45
N ILE A 118 4.95 12.28 7.52
CA ILE A 118 3.54 12.45 7.10
C ILE A 118 2.58 12.13 8.26
N SER A 119 2.84 11.05 9.00
CA SER A 119 2.05 10.67 10.18
C SER A 119 2.12 11.70 11.31
N HIS A 120 3.26 12.41 11.42
CA HIS A 120 3.52 13.40 12.46
C HIS A 120 3.03 14.81 12.08
N TRP A 121 3.19 15.24 10.82
CA TRP A 121 2.82 16.60 10.36
C TRP A 121 1.37 16.73 9.86
N GLY A 122 0.67 15.63 9.58
CA GLY A 122 -0.79 15.66 9.36
C GLY A 122 -1.61 15.86 10.64
N CYS A 123 -0.96 15.94 11.82
CA CYS A 123 -1.59 15.72 13.12
C CYS A 123 -1.47 16.90 14.11
N ALA A 124 -1.12 18.11 13.66
CA ALA A 124 -0.85 19.22 14.57
C ALA A 124 -2.07 19.77 15.36
N CYS A 125 -3.29 19.25 15.13
CA CYS A 125 -4.51 19.64 15.88
C CYS A 125 -5.43 18.47 16.27
N SER A 126 -5.07 17.22 15.98
CA SER A 126 -6.05 16.11 16.01
C SER A 126 -6.33 15.54 17.41
N PRO A 127 -5.33 15.32 18.29
CA PRO A 127 -5.56 14.73 19.61
C PRO A 127 -6.37 15.63 20.55
N GLU A 128 -6.06 16.92 20.60
CA GLU A 128 -6.75 17.89 21.47
C GLU A 128 -8.20 18.11 21.02
N MET A 129 -8.43 18.08 19.70
CA MET A 129 -9.77 18.16 19.12
C MET A 129 -10.61 16.93 19.49
N VAL A 130 -10.06 15.72 19.40
CA VAL A 130 -10.74 14.49 19.83
C VAL A 130 -11.13 14.60 21.31
N GLU A 131 -10.19 14.95 22.19
CA GLU A 131 -10.45 15.04 23.63
C GLU A 131 -11.53 16.09 23.97
N SER A 132 -11.51 17.24 23.29
CA SER A 132 -12.52 18.28 23.47
C SER A 132 -13.91 17.82 23.01
N MET A 133 -13.99 17.19 21.84
CA MET A 133 -15.25 16.71 21.29
C MET A 133 -15.82 15.53 22.08
N LYS A 134 -14.98 14.70 22.71
CA LYS A 134 -15.42 13.67 23.64
C LYS A 134 -16.11 14.24 24.88
N LYS A 135 -15.59 15.35 25.44
CA LYS A 135 -16.22 16.02 26.58
C LYS A 135 -17.58 16.58 26.21
N VAL A 136 -17.72 17.13 25.00
CA VAL A 136 -19.01 17.58 24.46
C VAL A 136 -19.97 16.41 24.29
N ALA A 137 -19.52 15.30 23.70
CA ALA A 137 -20.33 14.08 23.58
C ALA A 137 -20.79 13.54 24.95
N GLY A 138 -19.91 13.56 25.96
CA GLY A 138 -20.21 13.13 27.33
C GLY A 138 -21.17 14.03 28.12
N MET A 139 -21.73 15.08 27.51
CA MET A 139 -22.82 15.86 28.09
C MET A 139 -24.20 15.22 27.87
N ASP A 140 -24.28 14.12 27.12
CA ASP A 140 -25.50 13.34 26.86
C ASP A 140 -26.65 14.15 26.26
N VAL A 141 -26.30 15.16 25.47
CA VAL A 141 -27.22 15.99 24.69
C VAL A 141 -26.99 15.77 23.19
N GLU A 142 -28.06 15.93 22.40
CA GLU A 142 -27.96 15.80 20.94
C GLU A 142 -27.00 16.85 20.38
N LEU A 143 -25.97 16.39 19.66
CA LEU A 143 -25.00 17.28 19.04
C LEU A 143 -25.63 18.02 17.87
N THR A 144 -25.27 19.29 17.73
CA THR A 144 -25.55 20.06 16.52
C THR A 144 -24.83 19.48 15.30
N VAL A 145 -25.28 19.85 14.10
CA VAL A 145 -24.63 19.43 12.84
C VAL A 145 -23.15 19.80 12.82
N GLU A 146 -22.80 20.99 13.31
CA GLU A 146 -21.42 21.46 13.38
C GLU A 146 -20.58 20.62 14.35
N GLU A 147 -21.05 20.39 15.58
CA GLU A 147 -20.35 19.57 16.58
C GLU A 147 -20.17 18.11 16.10
N ARG A 148 -21.22 17.53 15.51
CA ARG A 148 -21.17 16.18 14.93
C ARG A 148 -20.14 16.09 13.81
N ASN A 149 -20.07 17.10 12.94
CA ASN A 149 -19.07 17.18 11.87
C ASN A 149 -17.65 17.34 12.42
N LEU A 150 -17.45 18.20 13.43
CA LEU A 150 -16.15 18.38 14.09
C LEU A 150 -15.65 17.07 14.72
N LEU A 151 -16.50 16.37 15.48
CA LEU A 151 -16.16 15.07 16.08
C LEU A 151 -15.77 14.05 15.00
N SER A 152 -16.53 13.99 13.89
CA SER A 152 -16.24 13.09 12.78
C SER A 152 -14.91 13.40 12.10
N VAL A 153 -14.62 14.68 11.84
CA VAL A 153 -13.37 15.11 11.21
C VAL A 153 -12.19 14.79 12.13
N ALA A 154 -12.32 15.05 13.43
CA ALA A 154 -11.28 14.78 14.42
C ALA A 154 -10.84 13.31 14.40
N TYR A 155 -11.79 12.38 14.55
CA TYR A 155 -11.45 10.96 14.54
C TYR A 155 -11.04 10.45 13.15
N LYS A 156 -11.65 10.95 12.05
CA LYS A 156 -11.29 10.57 10.68
C LYS A 156 -9.82 10.88 10.37
N ASN A 157 -9.31 12.01 10.86
CA ASN A 157 -7.92 12.40 10.66
C ASN A 157 -6.96 11.49 11.42
N VAL A 158 -7.21 11.24 12.72
CA VAL A 158 -6.36 10.33 13.53
C VAL A 158 -6.33 8.92 12.94
N ILE A 159 -7.51 8.35 12.65
CA ILE A 159 -7.60 6.97 12.15
C ILE A 159 -7.05 6.85 10.72
N GLY A 160 -7.25 7.88 9.88
CA GLY A 160 -6.77 7.90 8.50
C GLY A 160 -5.24 7.80 8.42
N ALA A 161 -4.53 8.57 9.24
CA ALA A 161 -3.07 8.52 9.31
C ALA A 161 -2.57 7.14 9.71
N ARG A 162 -3.16 6.53 10.76
CA ARG A 162 -2.75 5.21 11.26
C ARG A 162 -3.07 4.08 10.27
N ARG A 163 -4.22 4.14 9.59
CA ARG A 163 -4.59 3.16 8.54
C ARG A 163 -3.64 3.23 7.35
N ALA A 164 -3.24 4.44 6.94
CA ALA A 164 -2.24 4.61 5.87
C ALA A 164 -0.89 4.00 6.28
N SER A 165 -0.41 4.28 7.49
CA SER A 165 0.80 3.66 8.04
C SER A 165 0.70 2.13 8.04
N TRP A 166 -0.42 1.57 8.52
CA TRP A 166 -0.63 0.12 8.58
C TRP A 166 -0.59 -0.54 7.20
N ARG A 167 -1.27 0.02 6.18
CA ARG A 167 -1.24 -0.51 4.81
C ARG A 167 0.18 -0.58 4.25
N ILE A 168 0.98 0.44 4.52
CA ILE A 168 2.34 0.53 4.00
C ILE A 168 3.24 -0.48 4.69
N ILE A 169 3.16 -0.58 6.03
CA ILE A 169 3.93 -1.56 6.79
C ILE A 169 3.54 -2.98 6.35
N SER A 170 2.26 -3.26 6.17
CA SER A 170 1.78 -4.57 5.69
C SER A 170 2.29 -4.89 4.29
N SER A 171 2.36 -3.91 3.38
CA SER A 171 2.97 -4.09 2.06
C SER A 171 4.48 -4.34 2.13
N ILE A 172 5.19 -3.69 3.07
CA ILE A 172 6.63 -3.92 3.31
C ILE A 172 6.85 -5.32 3.87
N GLU A 173 6.04 -5.77 4.83
CA GLU A 173 6.08 -7.12 5.39
C GLU A 173 5.94 -8.17 4.29
N GLN A 174 4.89 -8.06 3.46
CA GLN A 174 4.64 -8.99 2.35
C GLN A 174 5.81 -9.03 1.34
N LYS A 175 6.43 -7.88 1.05
CA LYS A 175 7.61 -7.82 0.16
C LYS A 175 8.85 -8.46 0.77
N GLU A 176 9.01 -8.36 2.09
CA GLU A 176 10.17 -8.89 2.80
C GLU A 176 10.04 -10.39 3.09
N GLU A 177 8.80 -10.91 3.24
CA GLU A 177 8.53 -12.35 3.40
C GLU A 177 9.07 -13.15 2.20
N ASN A 178 9.01 -12.56 1.01
CA ASN A 178 9.53 -13.16 -0.23
C ASN A 178 11.07 -13.16 -0.33
N LYS A 179 11.80 -12.51 0.59
CA LYS A 179 13.27 -12.38 0.54
C LYS A 179 14.01 -13.20 1.60
N GLY A 180 13.32 -13.80 2.57
CA GLY A 180 13.91 -14.71 3.55
C GLY A 180 14.76 -14.04 4.66
N GLY A 181 14.61 -12.74 4.91
CA GLY A 181 15.32 -12.04 5.98
C GLY A 181 14.58 -12.10 7.33
N GLU A 182 14.82 -13.13 8.15
CA GLU A 182 14.08 -13.36 9.41
C GLU A 182 14.17 -12.21 10.44
N ASP A 183 15.36 -11.63 10.64
CA ASP A 183 15.55 -10.54 11.61
C ASP A 183 14.79 -9.26 11.21
N LYS A 184 14.83 -8.91 9.92
CA LYS A 184 14.10 -7.74 9.37
C LYS A 184 12.59 -7.97 9.47
N LEU A 185 12.12 -9.17 9.15
CA LEU A 185 10.72 -9.54 9.26
C LEU A 185 10.19 -9.44 10.69
N LYS A 186 11.00 -9.86 11.68
CA LYS A 186 10.64 -9.71 13.09
C LYS A 186 10.40 -8.25 13.47
N MET A 187 11.32 -7.36 13.10
CA MET A 187 11.17 -5.92 13.39
C MET A 187 9.93 -5.31 12.69
N ILE A 188 9.67 -5.69 11.44
CA ILE A 188 8.50 -5.21 10.70
C ILE A 188 7.20 -5.66 11.37
N ARG A 189 7.12 -6.94 11.79
CA ARG A 189 5.96 -7.51 12.49
C ARG A 189 5.70 -6.82 13.82
N GLU A 190 6.74 -6.60 14.62
CA GLU A 190 6.61 -5.88 15.90
C GLU A 190 6.08 -4.45 15.69
N TYR A 191 6.58 -3.75 14.66
CA TYR A 191 6.10 -2.41 14.34
C TYR A 191 4.67 -2.41 13.79
N ARG A 192 4.29 -3.39 12.96
CA ARG A 192 2.90 -3.55 12.51
C ARG A 192 1.96 -3.76 13.69
N GLN A 193 2.30 -4.64 14.63
CA GLN A 193 1.48 -4.93 15.81
C GLN A 193 1.31 -3.70 16.71
N MET A 194 2.34 -2.86 16.83
CA MET A 194 2.25 -1.58 17.53
C MET A 194 1.20 -0.67 16.88
N VAL A 195 1.26 -0.50 15.56
CA VAL A 195 0.28 0.31 14.80
C VAL A 195 -1.13 -0.28 14.88
N GLU A 196 -1.28 -1.61 14.82
CA GLU A 196 -2.57 -2.29 14.99
C GLU A 196 -3.17 -2.05 16.37
N THR A 197 -2.33 -2.03 17.41
CA THR A 197 -2.76 -1.73 18.78
C THR A 197 -3.27 -0.30 18.90
N GLU A 198 -2.55 0.67 18.34
CA GLU A 198 -2.99 2.07 18.29
C GLU A 198 -4.31 2.23 17.50
N LEU A 199 -4.42 1.58 16.34
CA LEU A 199 -5.64 1.55 15.54
C LEU A 199 -6.83 0.99 16.32
N LYS A 200 -6.62 -0.14 17.01
CA LYS A 200 -7.64 -0.78 17.84
C LYS A 200 -8.09 0.16 18.97
N LEU A 201 -7.16 0.81 19.65
CA LEU A 201 -7.48 1.77 20.72
C LEU A 201 -8.32 2.95 20.20
N ILE A 202 -7.96 3.54 19.05
CA ILE A 202 -8.73 4.64 18.45
C ILE A 202 -10.14 4.18 18.07
N CYS A 203 -10.28 2.99 17.47
CA CYS A 203 -11.58 2.44 17.11
C CYS A 203 -12.44 2.16 18.33
N CYS A 204 -11.90 1.51 19.36
CA CYS A 204 -12.61 1.24 20.61
C CYS A 204 -13.05 2.54 21.30
N ASP A 205 -12.21 3.58 21.28
CA ASP A 205 -12.52 4.86 21.91
C ASP A 205 -13.78 5.52 21.31
N ILE A 206 -13.86 5.64 19.98
CA ILE A 206 -15.05 6.22 19.33
C ILE A 206 -16.27 5.29 19.42
N LEU A 207 -16.07 3.97 19.35
CA LEU A 207 -17.17 3.02 19.51
C LEU A 207 -17.81 3.14 20.90
N ASP A 208 -16.99 3.31 21.94
CA ASP A 208 -17.46 3.58 23.30
C ASP A 208 -18.24 4.89 23.39
N VAL A 209 -17.76 5.96 22.76
CA VAL A 209 -18.45 7.27 22.75
C VAL A 209 -19.78 7.17 22.00
N LEU A 210 -19.82 6.45 20.88
CA LEU A 210 -21.03 6.20 20.10
C LEU A 210 -22.07 5.45 20.93
N ASP A 211 -21.68 4.36 21.58
CA ASP A 211 -22.60 3.48 22.29
C ASP A 211 -23.08 4.05 23.62
N LYS A 212 -22.23 4.80 24.34
CA LYS A 212 -22.58 5.36 25.64
C LYS A 212 -23.33 6.69 25.56
N HIS A 213 -23.01 7.53 24.57
CA HIS A 213 -23.44 8.92 24.56
C HIS A 213 -24.21 9.29 23.29
N LEU A 214 -23.61 9.11 22.11
CA LEU A 214 -24.13 9.72 20.88
C LEU A 214 -25.37 9.02 20.31
N ILE A 215 -25.34 7.68 20.21
CA ILE A 215 -26.49 6.91 19.70
C ILE A 215 -27.69 7.03 20.66
N PRO A 216 -27.53 6.92 22.00
CA PRO A 216 -28.64 7.13 22.93
C PRO A 216 -29.24 8.53 22.90
N ALA A 217 -28.44 9.58 22.68
CA ALA A 217 -28.90 10.97 22.65
C ALA A 217 -29.48 11.43 21.30
N ALA A 218 -29.32 10.64 20.23
CA ALA A 218 -29.75 10.99 18.88
C ALA A 218 -31.28 10.88 18.71
N ASN A 219 -31.96 11.99 18.38
CA ASN A 219 -33.42 12.02 18.24
C ASN A 219 -33.89 12.17 16.79
N THR A 220 -33.01 12.64 15.90
CA THR A 220 -33.29 12.82 14.47
C THR A 220 -32.82 11.63 13.62
N GLY A 221 -33.52 11.30 12.52
CA GLY A 221 -33.06 10.26 11.58
C GLY A 221 -31.67 10.55 11.03
N GLU A 222 -31.39 11.81 10.73
CA GLU A 222 -30.09 12.25 10.23
C GLU A 222 -28.95 11.93 11.21
N SER A 223 -29.10 12.28 12.50
CA SER A 223 -28.06 11.98 13.51
C SER A 223 -27.93 10.48 13.76
N LYS A 224 -29.04 9.73 13.83
CA LYS A 224 -29.01 8.27 13.99
C LYS A 224 -28.27 7.59 12.84
N VAL A 225 -28.61 7.92 11.60
CA VAL A 225 -27.94 7.36 10.41
C VAL A 225 -26.46 7.72 10.43
N PHE A 226 -26.11 8.97 10.78
CA PHE A 226 -24.72 9.40 10.88
C PHE A 226 -23.92 8.56 11.90
N TYR A 227 -24.46 8.36 13.10
CA TYR A 227 -23.76 7.62 14.16
C TYR A 227 -23.70 6.12 13.88
N TYR A 228 -24.77 5.49 13.37
CA TYR A 228 -24.72 4.08 12.98
C TYR A 228 -23.79 3.84 11.79
N LYS A 229 -23.76 4.75 10.81
CA LYS A 229 -22.77 4.72 9.73
C LYS A 229 -21.36 4.79 10.29
N MET A 230 -21.10 5.72 11.22
CA MET A 230 -19.80 5.86 11.86
C MET A 230 -19.42 4.59 12.64
N LYS A 231 -20.36 4.00 13.39
CA LYS A 231 -20.17 2.71 14.07
C LYS A 231 -19.78 1.60 13.09
N GLY A 232 -20.47 1.52 11.95
CA GLY A 232 -20.15 0.60 10.86
C GLY A 232 -18.74 0.82 10.30
N ASP A 233 -18.34 2.08 10.11
CA ASP A 233 -17.01 2.47 9.62
C ASP A 233 -15.89 2.01 10.58
N TYR A 234 -16.02 2.26 11.88
CA TYR A 234 -14.98 1.88 12.85
C TYR A 234 -14.89 0.38 13.09
N HIS A 235 -16.00 -0.35 13.07
CA HIS A 235 -15.95 -1.81 13.06
C HIS A 235 -15.35 -2.36 11.76
N ARG A 236 -15.61 -1.73 10.61
CA ARG A 236 -14.95 -2.09 9.35
C ARG A 236 -13.44 -1.88 9.44
N TYR A 237 -12.98 -0.78 10.02
CA TYR A 237 -11.54 -0.54 10.21
C TYR A 237 -10.90 -1.59 11.10
N LEU A 238 -11.58 -2.06 12.16
CA LEU A 238 -11.12 -3.20 12.96
C LEU A 238 -11.02 -4.48 12.12
N ALA A 239 -12.01 -4.73 11.26
CA ALA A 239 -12.03 -5.93 10.40
C ALA A 239 -10.91 -5.95 9.34
N GLU A 240 -10.34 -4.80 8.96
CA GLU A 240 -9.25 -4.72 7.96
C GLU A 240 -8.01 -5.50 8.38
N PHE A 241 -7.62 -5.39 9.66
CA PHE A 241 -6.39 -5.97 10.19
C PHE A 241 -6.61 -7.11 11.20
N ALA A 242 -7.83 -7.27 11.72
CA ALA A 242 -8.15 -8.39 12.60
C ALA A 242 -8.06 -9.73 11.87
N THR A 243 -7.79 -10.79 12.63
CA THR A 243 -7.70 -12.17 12.14
C THR A 243 -8.60 -13.10 12.96
N GLY A 244 -8.90 -14.29 12.42
CA GLY A 244 -9.68 -15.31 13.13
C GLY A 244 -11.06 -14.83 13.60
N ASN A 245 -11.37 -15.08 14.87
CA ASN A 245 -12.67 -14.75 15.46
C ASN A 245 -12.89 -13.23 15.59
N ASP A 246 -11.84 -12.47 15.93
CA ASP A 246 -11.92 -11.00 16.05
C ASP A 246 -12.33 -10.37 14.72
N ARG A 247 -11.83 -10.89 13.58
CA ARG A 247 -12.23 -10.41 12.24
C ARG A 247 -13.71 -10.66 11.99
N LYS A 248 -14.19 -11.86 12.33
CA LYS A 248 -15.59 -12.24 12.14
C LYS A 248 -16.52 -11.36 12.96
N GLU A 249 -16.19 -11.16 14.24
CA GLU A 249 -16.97 -10.30 15.13
C GLU A 249 -16.98 -8.83 14.66
N ALA A 250 -15.82 -8.29 14.26
CA ALA A 250 -15.74 -6.94 13.72
C ALA A 250 -16.58 -6.78 12.44
N ALA A 251 -16.54 -7.76 11.53
CA ALA A 251 -17.33 -7.75 10.31
C ALA A 251 -18.83 -7.86 10.60
N GLU A 252 -19.25 -8.72 11.53
CA GLU A 252 -20.65 -8.86 11.95
C GLU A 252 -21.18 -7.56 12.58
N ASN A 253 -20.43 -6.96 13.50
CA ASN A 253 -20.80 -5.70 14.13
C ASN A 253 -20.88 -4.54 13.12
N SER A 254 -19.95 -4.49 12.15
CA SER A 254 -20.00 -3.52 11.05
C SER A 254 -21.24 -3.69 10.19
N LEU A 255 -21.57 -4.93 9.81
CA LEU A 255 -22.76 -5.26 9.03
C LEU A 255 -24.06 -4.88 9.75
N VAL A 256 -24.16 -5.17 11.05
CA VAL A 256 -25.32 -4.81 11.88
C VAL A 256 -25.51 -3.30 11.93
N ALA A 257 -24.43 -2.55 12.17
CA ALA A 257 -24.48 -1.09 12.24
C ALA A 257 -24.86 -0.45 10.90
N TYR A 258 -24.27 -0.91 9.79
CA TYR A 258 -24.65 -0.40 8.46
C TYR A 258 -26.09 -0.72 8.09
N LYS A 259 -26.59 -1.93 8.41
CA LYS A 259 -28.00 -2.28 8.18
C LYS A 259 -28.94 -1.37 8.98
N ALA A 260 -28.67 -1.17 10.28
CA ALA A 260 -29.45 -0.26 11.11
C ALA A 260 -29.46 1.17 10.53
N ALA A 261 -28.31 1.65 10.04
CA ALA A 261 -28.24 2.94 9.35
C ALA A 261 -29.06 2.94 8.05
N SER A 262 -29.01 1.88 7.24
CA SER A 262 -29.72 1.78 5.96
C SER A 262 -31.23 1.77 6.16
N ASP A 263 -31.72 1.02 7.14
CA ASP A 263 -33.15 0.92 7.43
C ASP A 263 -33.74 2.30 7.77
N ILE A 264 -33.05 3.07 8.62
CA ILE A 264 -33.46 4.43 8.98
C ILE A 264 -33.31 5.39 7.78
N ALA A 265 -32.21 5.31 7.04
CA ALA A 265 -31.95 6.19 5.90
C ALA A 265 -32.96 6.02 4.77
N MET A 266 -33.44 4.80 4.53
CA MET A 266 -34.45 4.52 3.51
C MET A 266 -35.80 5.17 3.82
N THR A 267 -36.13 5.34 5.10
CA THR A 267 -37.42 5.92 5.55
C THR A 267 -37.35 7.41 5.85
N GLU A 268 -36.21 7.92 6.33
CA GLU A 268 -36.11 9.28 6.86
C GLU A 268 -35.29 10.25 6.00
N LEU A 269 -34.49 9.75 5.04
CA LEU A 269 -33.61 10.60 4.21
C LEU A 269 -33.90 10.41 2.71
N PRO A 270 -33.97 11.49 1.91
CA PRO A 270 -34.13 11.36 0.47
C PRO A 270 -32.92 10.64 -0.17
N PRO A 271 -33.08 9.96 -1.32
CA PRO A 271 -31.99 9.24 -2.00
C PRO A 271 -30.77 10.11 -2.31
N THR A 272 -30.99 11.40 -2.54
CA THR A 272 -29.95 12.38 -2.81
C THR A 272 -29.25 12.90 -1.55
N HIS A 273 -29.70 12.55 -0.35
CA HIS A 273 -29.12 13.07 0.89
C HIS A 273 -27.63 12.65 1.04
N PRO A 274 -26.67 13.56 1.29
CA PRO A 274 -25.25 13.23 1.37
C PRO A 274 -24.90 12.14 2.39
N ILE A 275 -25.56 12.13 3.55
CA ILE A 275 -25.36 11.08 4.56
C ILE A 275 -25.84 9.70 4.06
N ARG A 276 -26.97 9.62 3.34
CA ARG A 276 -27.50 8.37 2.78
C ARG A 276 -26.61 7.85 1.65
N LEU A 277 -26.18 8.73 0.76
CA LEU A 277 -25.20 8.41 -0.29
C LEU A 277 -23.86 7.94 0.30
N GLY A 278 -23.34 8.66 1.31
CA GLY A 278 -22.10 8.30 1.98
C GLY A 278 -22.19 6.98 2.74
N LEU A 279 -23.37 6.64 3.28
CA LEU A 279 -23.65 5.33 3.85
C LEU A 279 -23.58 4.24 2.78
N ALA A 280 -24.26 4.41 1.65
CA ALA A 280 -24.24 3.43 0.56
C ALA A 280 -22.82 3.23 -0.02
N LEU A 281 -22.05 4.32 -0.14
CA LEU A 281 -20.65 4.27 -0.54
C LEU A 281 -19.82 3.40 0.42
N ASN A 282 -19.87 3.70 1.72
CA ASN A 282 -19.05 2.96 2.69
C ASN A 282 -19.53 1.50 2.87
N PHE A 283 -20.84 1.25 2.77
CA PHE A 283 -21.38 -0.08 2.90
C PHE A 283 -21.11 -0.94 1.65
N SER A 284 -21.06 -0.35 0.45
CA SER A 284 -20.61 -1.07 -0.75
C SER A 284 -19.13 -1.44 -0.67
N VAL A 285 -18.27 -0.51 -0.21
CA VAL A 285 -16.85 -0.81 0.08
C VAL A 285 -16.71 -1.93 1.11
N PHE A 286 -17.52 -1.94 2.16
CA PHE A 286 -17.55 -3.03 3.14
C PHE A 286 -17.88 -4.39 2.49
N TYR A 287 -18.92 -4.45 1.64
CA TYR A 287 -19.26 -5.68 0.92
C TYR A 287 -18.11 -6.15 0.02
N TYR A 288 -17.40 -5.24 -0.62
CA TYR A 288 -16.27 -5.56 -1.49
C TYR A 288 -15.05 -6.02 -0.69
N GLU A 289 -14.50 -5.16 0.17
CA GLU A 289 -13.19 -5.36 0.82
C GLU A 289 -13.24 -6.30 2.03
N ILE A 290 -14.35 -6.36 2.78
CA ILE A 290 -14.43 -7.15 4.01
C ILE A 290 -15.14 -8.49 3.80
N LEU A 291 -16.30 -8.45 3.15
CA LEU A 291 -17.13 -9.65 2.93
C LEU A 291 -16.83 -10.38 1.62
N ASN A 292 -15.89 -9.87 0.81
CA ASN A 292 -15.52 -10.46 -0.48
C ASN A 292 -16.75 -10.79 -1.34
N SER A 293 -17.71 -9.86 -1.39
CA SER A 293 -19.02 -10.02 -2.04
C SER A 293 -19.21 -8.94 -3.11
N PRO A 294 -18.42 -8.97 -4.20
CA PRO A 294 -18.39 -7.91 -5.21
C PRO A 294 -19.76 -7.69 -5.88
N ASP A 295 -20.54 -8.74 -6.14
CA ASP A 295 -21.90 -8.61 -6.69
C ASP A 295 -22.86 -7.83 -5.79
N ARG A 296 -22.70 -7.95 -4.47
CA ARG A 296 -23.51 -7.19 -3.51
C ARG A 296 -23.03 -5.74 -3.43
N ALA A 297 -21.73 -5.52 -3.45
CA ALA A 297 -21.14 -4.18 -3.47
C ALA A 297 -21.61 -3.38 -4.69
N CYS A 298 -21.47 -3.96 -5.89
CA CYS A 298 -21.88 -3.33 -7.14
C CYS A 298 -23.38 -3.07 -7.20
N ARG A 299 -24.22 -4.02 -6.76
CA ARG A 299 -25.68 -3.81 -6.72
C ARG A 299 -26.07 -2.67 -5.78
N LEU A 300 -25.48 -2.61 -4.59
CA LEU A 300 -25.78 -1.55 -3.62
C LEU A 300 -25.33 -0.18 -4.13
N ALA A 301 -24.11 -0.07 -4.67
CA ALA A 301 -23.58 1.16 -5.21
C ALA A 301 -24.38 1.65 -6.43
N LYS A 302 -24.75 0.73 -7.34
CA LYS A 302 -25.55 1.04 -8.52
C LYS A 302 -26.95 1.50 -8.15
N ALA A 303 -27.63 0.79 -7.24
CA ALA A 303 -28.96 1.19 -6.78
C ALA A 303 -28.96 2.59 -6.16
N ALA A 304 -28.01 2.88 -5.26
CA ALA A 304 -27.89 4.20 -4.65
C ALA A 304 -27.60 5.31 -5.68
N PHE A 305 -26.79 5.01 -6.70
CA PHE A 305 -26.50 5.94 -7.79
C PHE A 305 -27.75 6.21 -8.65
N ASP A 306 -28.44 5.17 -9.08
CA ASP A 306 -29.63 5.27 -9.94
C ASP A 306 -30.78 5.99 -9.21
N ASP A 307 -31.02 5.66 -7.93
CA ASP A 307 -32.04 6.31 -7.10
C ASP A 307 -31.76 7.82 -6.94
N ALA A 308 -30.48 8.19 -6.73
CA ALA A 308 -30.11 9.60 -6.59
C ALA A 308 -30.18 10.37 -7.92
N ILE A 309 -29.85 9.75 -9.05
CA ILE A 309 -30.02 10.35 -10.38
C ILE A 309 -31.49 10.68 -10.66
N ALA A 310 -32.42 9.80 -10.27
CA ALA A 310 -33.85 9.99 -10.52
C ALA A 310 -34.42 11.24 -9.82
N GLU A 311 -33.82 11.69 -8.73
CA GLU A 311 -34.27 12.83 -7.92
C GLU A 311 -33.29 14.02 -7.93
N LEU A 312 -32.22 13.96 -8.73
CA LEU A 312 -31.12 14.93 -8.70
C LEU A 312 -31.58 16.36 -9.04
N ASP A 313 -32.53 16.49 -9.96
CA ASP A 313 -33.08 17.78 -10.42
C ASP A 313 -33.86 18.53 -9.32
N THR A 314 -34.14 17.88 -8.19
CA THR A 314 -34.87 18.49 -7.06
C THR A 314 -33.96 19.17 -6.03
N LEU A 315 -32.65 19.02 -6.16
CA LEU A 315 -31.69 19.54 -5.18
C LEU A 315 -31.48 21.05 -5.27
N SER A 316 -31.24 21.67 -4.11
CA SER A 316 -30.70 23.03 -4.02
C SER A 316 -29.22 23.06 -4.45
N GLU A 317 -28.73 24.23 -4.85
CA GLU A 317 -27.32 24.40 -5.26
C GLU A 317 -26.31 24.02 -4.16
N GLU A 318 -26.67 24.22 -2.90
CA GLU A 318 -25.84 23.87 -1.73
C GLU A 318 -25.71 22.35 -1.57
N SER A 319 -26.82 21.61 -1.60
CA SER A 319 -26.80 20.15 -1.45
C SER A 319 -26.34 19.41 -2.71
N TYR A 320 -26.42 20.05 -3.88
CA TYR A 320 -26.02 19.46 -5.16
C TYR A 320 -24.53 19.11 -5.19
N LYS A 321 -23.66 20.00 -4.68
CA LYS A 321 -22.20 19.81 -4.72
C LYS A 321 -21.76 18.60 -3.90
N ASP A 322 -22.27 18.46 -2.69
CA ASP A 322 -21.90 17.35 -1.81
C ASP A 322 -22.43 16.01 -2.33
N SER A 323 -23.67 16.00 -2.82
CA SER A 323 -24.32 14.79 -3.35
C SER A 323 -23.61 14.30 -4.62
N THR A 324 -23.31 15.20 -5.56
CA THR A 324 -22.62 14.83 -6.81
C THR A 324 -21.20 14.37 -6.59
N LEU A 325 -20.47 14.93 -5.61
CA LEU A 325 -19.15 14.44 -5.24
C LEU A 325 -19.19 12.98 -4.78
N ILE A 326 -20.16 12.62 -3.94
CA ILE A 326 -20.30 11.23 -3.45
C ILE A 326 -20.76 10.29 -4.57
N MET A 327 -21.68 10.74 -5.43
CA MET A 327 -22.12 9.97 -6.60
C MET A 327 -20.96 9.69 -7.57
N GLN A 328 -20.02 10.64 -7.74
CA GLN A 328 -18.82 10.41 -8.52
C GLN A 328 -17.96 9.31 -7.90
N LEU A 329 -17.77 9.30 -6.57
CA LEU A 329 -17.03 8.23 -5.89
C LEU A 329 -17.70 6.85 -6.04
N LEU A 330 -19.03 6.78 -5.99
CA LEU A 330 -19.78 5.55 -6.27
C LEU A 330 -19.52 5.05 -7.70
N ARG A 331 -19.53 5.96 -8.68
CA ARG A 331 -19.24 5.64 -10.09
C ARG A 331 -17.80 5.17 -10.30
N ASP A 332 -16.84 5.82 -9.64
CA ASP A 332 -15.42 5.46 -9.72
C ASP A 332 -15.20 4.04 -9.17
N ASN A 333 -15.80 3.73 -8.02
CA ASN A 333 -15.77 2.38 -7.45
C ASN A 333 -16.42 1.34 -8.37
N LEU A 334 -17.59 1.62 -8.92
CA LEU A 334 -18.25 0.72 -9.87
C LEU A 334 -17.38 0.44 -11.11
N THR A 335 -16.69 1.46 -11.62
CA THR A 335 -15.79 1.32 -12.77
C THR A 335 -14.62 0.41 -12.42
N LEU A 336 -13.97 0.63 -11.27
CA LEU A 336 -12.87 -0.19 -10.79
C LEU A 336 -13.28 -1.66 -10.58
N TRP A 337 -14.37 -1.89 -9.86
CA TRP A 337 -14.82 -3.24 -9.51
C TRP A 337 -15.33 -4.03 -10.72
N THR A 338 -15.93 -3.36 -11.70
CA THR A 338 -16.37 -4.04 -12.93
C THR A 338 -15.21 -4.35 -13.87
N SER A 339 -14.13 -3.56 -13.87
CA SER A 339 -12.90 -3.93 -14.60
C SER A 339 -12.17 -5.10 -13.95
N ASP A 340 -12.11 -5.15 -12.62
CA ASP A 340 -11.47 -6.26 -11.90
C ASP A 340 -12.17 -7.59 -12.20
N MET A 341 -13.51 -7.61 -12.22
CA MET A 341 -14.30 -8.81 -12.54
C MET A 341 -14.18 -9.24 -14.01
N GLN A 342 -13.85 -8.33 -14.94
CA GLN A 342 -13.60 -8.68 -16.35
C GLN A 342 -12.20 -9.25 -16.57
N GLY A 343 -11.20 -8.86 -15.76
CA GLY A 343 -9.85 -9.40 -15.80
C GLY A 343 -9.76 -10.86 -15.33
N ASP A 344 -10.49 -11.23 -14.27
CA ASP A 344 -10.55 -12.61 -13.77
C ASP A 344 -11.33 -13.56 -14.70
N GLY A 345 -12.17 -13.01 -15.59
CA GLY A 345 -12.95 -13.77 -16.56
C GLY A 345 -12.15 -14.33 -17.76
N GLU A 346 -10.94 -13.82 -18.01
CA GLU A 346 -10.08 -14.32 -19.10
C GLU A 346 -9.14 -15.45 -18.65
N GLU A 347 -8.76 -15.50 -17.36
CA GLU A 347 -7.93 -16.60 -16.83
C GLU A 347 -8.76 -17.87 -16.62
N GLN A 348 -9.99 -17.76 -16.09
CA GLN A 348 -10.87 -18.93 -15.90
C GLN A 348 -11.34 -19.55 -17.23
N ASN A 349 -11.45 -18.76 -18.30
CA ASN A 349 -11.83 -19.27 -19.62
C ASN A 349 -10.67 -19.92 -20.38
N LYS A 350 -9.41 -19.65 -20.01
CA LYS A 350 -8.24 -20.35 -20.57
C LYS A 350 -8.02 -21.71 -19.91
N GLU A 351 -8.24 -21.83 -18.60
CA GLU A 351 -8.19 -23.14 -17.91
C GLU A 351 -9.34 -24.05 -18.37
N ALA A 352 -10.56 -23.51 -18.54
CA ALA A 352 -11.70 -24.30 -19.03
C ALA A 352 -11.59 -24.72 -20.52
N LEU A 353 -10.76 -24.05 -21.32
CA LEU A 353 -10.51 -24.43 -22.73
C LEU A 353 -9.31 -25.38 -22.88
N GLN A 354 -8.38 -25.40 -21.92
CA GLN A 354 -7.25 -26.35 -21.92
C GLN A 354 -7.66 -27.74 -21.43
N ASP A 355 -8.61 -27.84 -20.49
CA ASP A 355 -9.11 -29.12 -20.00
C ASP A 355 -10.00 -29.89 -21.00
N VAL A 356 -10.44 -29.25 -22.10
CA VAL A 356 -11.27 -29.90 -23.14
C VAL A 356 -10.41 -30.41 -24.33
N GLU A 357 -9.20 -29.89 -24.53
CA GLU A 357 -8.32 -30.34 -25.62
C GLU A 357 -7.46 -31.56 -25.26
N ASP A 358 -7.23 -31.84 -23.96
CA ASP A 358 -6.44 -33.01 -23.51
C ASP A 358 -7.27 -34.29 -23.27
N GLU A 359 -8.61 -34.25 -23.37
CA GLU A 359 -9.47 -35.46 -23.30
C GLU A 359 -9.75 -36.11 -24.67
N ASN A 360 -9.17 -35.62 -25.77
CA ASN A 360 -9.41 -36.12 -27.14
C ASN A 360 -8.14 -36.55 -27.91
N GLN A 361 -7.07 -36.99 -27.22
CA GLN A 361 -5.95 -37.72 -27.85
C GLN A 361 -5.66 -39.08 -27.23
#